data_AF-A0A3L7APB3-F1
#
_entry.id   AF-A0A3L7APB3-F1
#
_cell.length_a   1.000
_cell.length_b   1.000
_cell.length_c   1.000
_cell.angle_alpha   90.00
_cell.angle_beta   90.00
_cell.angle_gamma   90.00
#
_symmetry.space_group_name_H-M   'P 1'
#
loop_
_entity.id
_entity.type
_entity.pdbx_description
1 polymer ?
#
loop_
_entity_poly.entity_id
_entity_poly.type
_entity_poly.pdbx_seq_one_letter_code
_entity_poly.pdbx_strand_id
1 'polypeptide(L)' 'MMSSGYFVDWDGNVRSVDDPGGGYLCEADLPARYVAITTKTGTLVHEATFYRSLADIEKAGIKAGLVPGAHPWGRKADGF' A
#
# COMPACT_ATOMS: atom_id res chain seq x y z
N MET A 1 -9.65 -12.64 5.82
CA MET A 1 -9.79 -12.47 4.35
C MET A 1 -8.41 -12.58 3.73
N MET A 2 -8.27 -13.27 2.60
CA MET A 2 -7.04 -13.25 1.80
C MET A 2 -7.03 -11.92 1.02
N SER A 3 -6.01 -11.10 1.24
CA SER A 3 -5.82 -9.83 0.50
C SER A 3 -5.64 -10.11 -1.00
N SER A 4 -6.19 -9.25 -1.86
CA SER A 4 -5.97 -9.28 -3.31
C SER A 4 -4.52 -8.99 -3.70
N GLY A 5 -3.76 -8.37 -2.78
CA GLY A 5 -2.32 -8.22 -2.83
C GLY A 5 -1.82 -7.20 -1.82
N TYR A 6 -0.56 -6.82 -1.96
CA TYR A 6 0.14 -5.92 -1.05
C TYR A 6 0.99 -4.92 -1.80
N PHE A 7 1.29 -3.82 -1.14
CA PHE A 7 2.26 -2.83 -1.59
C PHE A 7 2.99 -2.23 -0.38
N VAL A 8 4.05 -1.49 -0.65
CA VAL A 8 4.80 -0.75 0.38
C VAL A 8 4.48 0.72 0.20
N ASP A 9 3.97 1.36 1.24
CA ASP A 9 3.66 2.79 1.23
C ASP A 9 4.94 3.66 1.29
N TRP A 10 4.78 4.98 1.13
CA TRP A 10 5.90 5.93 1.20
C TRP A 10 6.53 6.02 2.60
N ASP A 11 5.86 5.53 3.64
CA ASP A 11 6.36 5.48 5.01
C ASP A 11 7.17 4.21 5.32
N GLY A 12 7.18 3.24 4.40
CA GLY A 12 7.87 1.96 4.52
C GLY A 12 7.03 0.86 5.18
N ASN A 13 5.71 1.00 5.26
CA ASN A 13 4.80 -0.03 5.76
C ASN A 13 4.26 -0.88 4.63
N VAL A 14 4.12 -2.19 4.87
CA VAL A 14 3.34 -3.04 3.98
C VAL A 14 1.85 -2.81 4.26
N ARG A 15 1.07 -2.61 3.21
CA ARG A 15 -0.39 -2.45 3.27
C ARG A 15 -1.08 -3.41 2.32
N SER A 16 -2.33 -3.73 2.66
CA SER A 16 -3.23 -4.48 1.78
C SER A 16 -3.81 -3.55 0.72
N VAL A 17 -3.96 -4.06 -0.50
CA VAL A 17 -4.71 -3.37 -1.57
C VAL A 17 -6.19 -3.20 -1.19
N ASP A 18 -6.75 -4.11 -0.39
CA ASP A 18 -8.17 -4.07 0.01
C ASP A 18 -8.42 -3.18 1.24
N ASP A 19 -7.39 -2.92 2.03
CA ASP A 19 -7.45 -2.07 3.23
C ASP A 19 -6.21 -1.16 3.33
N PRO A 20 -6.06 -0.17 2.41
CA PRO A 20 -4.92 0.73 2.44
C PRO A 20 -4.96 1.68 3.64
N GLY A 21 -6.13 1.94 4.24
CA GLY A 21 -6.26 2.89 5.34
C GLY A 21 -6.19 4.36 4.91
N GLY A 22 -6.23 5.28 5.87
CA GLY A 22 -6.10 6.73 5.61
C GLY A 22 -7.21 7.38 4.79
N GLY A 23 -8.28 6.64 4.48
CA GLY A 23 -9.35 7.09 3.60
C GLY A 23 -9.01 6.99 2.11
N TYR A 24 -7.94 6.29 1.74
CA TYR A 24 -7.55 6.06 0.35
C TYR A 24 -8.21 4.82 -0.25
N LEU A 25 -8.12 4.71 -1.58
CA LEU A 25 -8.50 3.55 -2.38
C LEU A 25 -7.29 3.06 -3.17
N CYS A 26 -7.28 1.79 -3.53
CA CYS A 26 -6.24 1.21 -4.37
C CYS A 26 -6.83 0.60 -5.65
N GLU A 27 -6.12 0.79 -6.75
CA GLU A 27 -6.34 0.09 -8.01
C GLU A 27 -5.04 -0.61 -8.42
N ALA A 28 -5.11 -1.93 -8.64
CA ALA A 28 -3.95 -2.74 -9.00
C ALA A 28 -3.98 -3.15 -10.47
N ASP A 29 -2.91 -2.82 -11.20
CA ASP A 29 -2.62 -3.35 -12.53
C ASP A 29 -1.66 -4.54 -12.36
N LEU A 30 -2.21 -5.75 -12.46
CA LEU A 30 -1.45 -6.98 -12.25
C LEU A 30 -0.41 -7.25 -13.36
N PRO A 31 -0.71 -7.07 -14.66
CA PRO A 31 0.30 -7.13 -15.72
C PRO A 31 1.49 -6.20 -15.49
N ALA A 32 1.24 -4.94 -15.09
CA ALA A 32 2.28 -3.94 -14.85
C ALA A 32 2.94 -4.06 -13.46
N ARG A 33 2.39 -4.90 -12.56
CA ARG A 33 2.77 -4.98 -11.14
C ARG A 33 2.73 -3.62 -10.45
N TYR A 34 1.65 -2.90 -10.68
CA TYR A 34 1.49 -1.51 -10.26
C TYR A 34 0.27 -1.36 -9.36
N VAL A 35 0.36 -0.44 -8.39
CA VAL A 35 -0.76 0.00 -7.55
C VAL A 35 -0.85 1.51 -7.61
N ALA A 36 -2.00 2.03 -8.04
CA ALA A 36 -2.39 3.43 -7.86
C ALA A 36 -3.11 3.57 -6.52
N ILE A 37 -2.68 4.54 -5.71
CA ILE A 37 -3.35 4.92 -4.47
C ILE A 37 -4.01 6.27 -4.71
N THR A 38 -5.33 6.32 -4.56
CA THR A 38 -6.12 7.52 -4.84
C THR A 38 -6.93 7.97 -3.62
N THR A 39 -7.25 9.26 -3.58
CA THR A 39 -8.33 9.76 -2.72
C THR A 39 -9.68 9.21 -3.17
N LYS A 40 -10.70 9.28 -2.31
CA LYS A 40 -12.08 8.90 -2.68
C LYS A 40 -12.67 9.71 -3.85
N THR A 41 -12.10 10.87 -4.15
CA THR A 41 -12.48 11.72 -5.29
C THR A 41 -11.70 11.40 -6.57
N GLY A 42 -10.84 10.38 -6.56
CA GLY A 42 -10.10 9.90 -7.74
C GLY A 42 -8.75 10.58 -7.99
N THR A 43 -8.31 11.48 -7.12
CA THR A 43 -6.97 12.08 -7.24
C THR A 43 -5.89 11.08 -6.86
N LEU A 44 -4.95 10.79 -7.76
CA LEU A 44 -3.77 9.97 -7.49
C LEU A 44 -2.85 10.67 -6.48
N VAL A 45 -2.48 9.96 -5.41
CA VAL A 45 -1.61 10.48 -4.34
C VAL A 45 -0.31 9.70 -4.20
N HIS A 46 -0.30 8.44 -4.59
CA HIS A 46 0.89 7.61 -4.54
C HIS A 46 0.81 6.45 -5.53
N GLU A 47 1.98 5.98 -5.92
CA GLU A 47 2.17 4.87 -6.84
C GLU A 47 3.13 3.89 -6.18
N ALA A 48 2.80 2.60 -6.19
CA ALA A 48 3.60 1.56 -5.57
C ALA A 48 3.70 0.33 -6.46
N THR A 49 4.68 -0.53 -6.16
CA THR A 49 4.78 -1.84 -6.79
C THR A 49 3.81 -2.83 -6.13
N PHE A 50 3.08 -3.59 -6.96
CA PHE A 50 2.19 -4.66 -6.51
C PHE A 50 2.99 -5.93 -6.19
N TYR A 51 2.71 -6.51 -5.03
CA TYR A 51 3.19 -7.82 -4.60
C TYR A 51 2.00 -8.73 -4.30
N ARG A 52 2.05 -9.97 -4.80
CA ARG A 52 0.94 -10.92 -4.62
C ARG A 52 0.87 -11.43 -3.18
N SER A 53 2.02 -11.53 -2.51
CA SER A 53 2.13 -12.04 -1.16
C SER A 53 3.21 -11.30 -0.36
N LEU A 54 3.17 -11.41 0.97
CA LEU A 54 4.24 -10.91 1.84
C LEU A 54 5.59 -11.58 1.51
N ALA A 55 5.58 -12.86 1.12
CA ALA A 55 6.78 -13.58 0.72
C ALA A 55 7.43 -12.97 -0.54
N ASP A 56 6.64 -12.42 -1.47
CA ASP A 56 7.18 -11.71 -2.64
C ASP A 56 7.87 -10.40 -2.25
N ILE A 57 7.39 -9.72 -1.21
CA ILE A 57 8.02 -8.52 -0.65
C ILE A 57 9.37 -8.88 0.00
N GLU A 58 9.39 -9.94 0.82
CA GLU A 58 10.62 -10.45 1.43
C GLU A 58 11.65 -10.89 0.37
N LYS A 59 11.20 -11.58 -0.67
CA LYS A 59 12.04 -12.00 -1.80
C LYS A 59 12.62 -10.81 -2.58
N ALA A 60 11.92 -9.69 -2.60
CA ALA A 60 12.43 -8.43 -3.15
C ALA A 60 13.46 -7.73 -2.23
N GLY A 61 13.75 -8.30 -1.05
CA GLY A 61 14.72 -7.77 -0.09
C GLY A 61 14.18 -6.63 0.76
N ILE A 62 12.87 -6.38 0.74
CA ILE A 62 12.23 -5.29 1.48
C ILE A 62 11.90 -5.77 2.90
N LYS A 63 12.37 -5.03 3.90
CA LYS A 63 12.07 -5.27 5.32
C LYS A 63 11.06 -4.24 5.81
N ALA A 64 9.78 -4.58 5.69
CA ALA A 64 8.66 -3.73 6.08
C ALA A 64 7.60 -4.57 6.81
N GLY A 65 6.94 -3.99 7.81
CA GLY A 65 5.88 -4.67 8.57
C GLY A 65 4.51 -4.45 7.94
N LEU A 66 3.66 -5.49 7.94
CA LEU A 66 2.25 -5.36 7.58
C LEU A 66 1.51 -4.58 8.67
N VAL A 67 0.82 -3.52 8.27
CA VAL A 67 -0.02 -2.71 9.16
C VAL A 67 -1.50 -2.81 8.75
N PRO A 68 -2.45 -2.73 9.71
CA PRO A 68 -3.88 -2.65 9.39
C PRO A 68 -4.21 -1.27 8.80
N GLY A 69 -5.33 -1.12 8.08
CA GLY A 69 -5.76 0.17 7.53
C GLY A 69 -6.08 1.25 8.58
N ALA A 70 -6.26 0.86 9.85
CA ALA A 70 -6.34 1.80 10.97
C ALA A 70 -4.99 2.47 11.29
N HIS A 71 -3.86 1.94 10.80
CA HIS A 71 -2.56 2.58 10.95
C HIS A 71 -2.53 3.87 10.11
N PRO A 72 -2.20 5.01 10.73
CA PRO A 72 -2.20 6.30 10.06
C PRO A 72 -1.24 6.29 8.86
N TRP A 73 -1.55 7.14 7.89
CA TRP A 73 -0.61 7.51 6.83
C TRP A 73 0.15 8.76 7.25
N GLY A 74 1.41 8.86 6.82
CA GLY A 74 2.31 9.93 7.22
C GLY A 74 2.78 9.78 8.67
N ARG A 75 3.87 10.48 8.99
CA ARG A 75 4.34 10.62 10.37
C ARG A 75 3.89 11.95 10.92
N LYS A 76 3.72 12.05 12.24
CA LYS A 76 3.47 13.34 12.92
C LYS A 76 4.53 14.41 12.57
N ALA A 77 5.74 13.98 12.25
CA ALA A 77 6.83 14.87 11.83
C ALA A 77 6.57 15.54 10.48
N ASP A 78 5.71 14.97 9.64
CA ASP A 78 5.39 15.46 8.30
C ASP A 78 4.20 16.44 8.31
N GLY A 79 3.64 16.75 9.50
CA GLY A 79 2.62 17.78 9.69
C GLY A 79 1.16 17.35 9.51
N PHE A 80 0.89 16.03 9.54
CA PHE A 80 -0.46 15.43 9.44
C PHE A 80 -1.13 15.18 10.79
#